data_AF-A0A7V8SXY7-F1
#
_entry.id   AF-A0A7V8SXY7-F1
#
_cell.length_a   1.000
_cell.length_b   1.000
_cell.length_c   1.000
_cell.angle_alpha   90.00
_cell.angle_beta   90.00
_cell.angle_gamma   90.00
#
_symmetry.space_group_name_H-M   'P 1'
#
loop_
_entity.id
_entity.type
_entity.pdbx_description
1 polymer ?
#
loop_
_entity_poly.entity_id
_entity_poly.type
_entity_poly.pdbx_seq_one_letter_code
_entity_poly.pdbx_strand_id
1 'polypeptide(L)'
;MNCDRRVLARLLATLGMLLVAVLVSNAQQIDPKTYGGMKWRLIGPFRGGRVLAVTGVPSQPNTYYFGATGGGVWKTTDGGISWDPLFDKQPVSSIGAIAVADSDPNVIYVGTGEACIRGNLSFGDGVYKSTDAGKTWTNVGLKDTRHVGAVIVHPANPDIVFVAALGHAYGPNTDRGVFRTRDGGKTWDKVLYLDDRTGAIDVVFDPQNPHILFAAMWEGWRTPWTLNSGGAKDGLYRSNDDGTTWKRLEGDGLPPGPLGRIGVSVSGADANVLYALIEARKGGLYRSDDGGTKWSLINDDHRFRQRAWYFTHVWADPKDSNKVYIANTGLYRSIDAGKTFERLNAPHGDHHALWIDPGNPNRLINGNDGGATISIDGGKNWSTQNNQPTAQFYHVAADNDFLYRV
;
A
#
# COMPACT_ATOMS: atom_id res chain seq x y z
N MET A 1 15.53 58.94 -58.57
CA MET A 1 15.57 58.98 -57.10
C MET A 1 16.43 57.81 -56.62
N ASN A 2 17.72 58.06 -56.39
CA ASN A 2 18.65 57.07 -55.87
C ASN A 2 18.35 56.84 -54.39
N CYS A 3 17.51 55.85 -54.11
CA CYS A 3 17.33 55.36 -52.75
C CYS A 3 18.68 54.78 -52.31
N ASP A 4 19.33 55.50 -51.39
CA ASP A 4 20.70 55.24 -50.96
C ASP A 4 20.78 53.84 -50.34
N ARG A 5 21.38 52.89 -51.08
CA ARG A 5 21.55 51.49 -50.64
C ARG A 5 22.23 51.41 -49.27
N ARG A 6 22.96 52.44 -48.85
CA ARG A 6 23.56 52.54 -47.50
C ARG A 6 22.53 52.73 -46.40
N VAL A 7 21.42 53.42 -46.67
CA VAL A 7 20.32 53.64 -45.70
C VAL A 7 19.51 52.36 -45.52
N LEU A 8 19.20 51.64 -46.60
CA LEU A 8 18.48 50.36 -46.54
C LEU A 8 19.30 49.27 -45.83
N ALA A 9 20.62 49.21 -46.09
CA ALA A 9 21.52 48.29 -45.39
C ALA A 9 21.65 48.60 -43.89
N ARG A 10 21.67 49.89 -43.51
CA ARG A 10 21.68 50.31 -42.10
C ARG A 10 20.37 49.98 -41.37
N LEU A 11 19.22 50.13 -42.04
CA LEU A 11 17.90 49.75 -41.52
C LEU A 11 17.76 48.23 -41.36
N LEU A 12 18.22 47.44 -42.32
CA LEU A 12 18.19 45.97 -42.22
C LEU A 12 19.17 45.45 -41.15
N ALA A 13 20.33 46.08 -40.97
CA ALA A 13 21.27 45.73 -39.91
C ALA A 13 20.74 46.08 -38.50
N THR A 14 20.03 47.21 -38.36
CA THR A 14 19.39 47.58 -37.08
C THR A 14 18.17 46.72 -36.77
N LEU A 15 17.35 46.37 -37.77
CA LEU A 15 16.23 45.45 -37.60
C LEU A 15 16.70 44.01 -37.27
N GLY A 16 17.80 43.57 -37.88
CA GLY A 16 18.46 42.30 -37.56
C GLY A 16 19.04 42.26 -36.13
N MET A 17 19.65 43.35 -35.66
CA MET A 17 20.12 43.46 -34.27
C MET A 17 18.96 43.47 -33.26
N LEU A 18 17.85 44.13 -33.57
CA LEU A 18 16.63 44.10 -32.74
C LEU A 18 15.99 42.71 -32.69
N LEU A 19 15.98 41.95 -33.80
CA LEU A 19 15.49 40.57 -33.80
C LEU A 19 16.38 39.62 -32.99
N VAL A 20 17.70 39.78 -33.04
CA VAL A 20 18.63 38.97 -32.21
C VAL A 20 18.50 39.33 -30.73
N ALA A 21 18.30 40.61 -30.39
CA ALA A 21 18.07 41.01 -28.99
C ALA A 21 16.78 40.41 -28.40
N VAL A 22 15.73 40.23 -29.21
CA VAL A 22 14.49 39.58 -28.77
C VAL A 22 14.67 38.06 -28.59
N LEU A 23 15.50 37.41 -29.42
CA LEU A 23 15.78 35.97 -29.34
C LEU A 23 16.71 35.57 -28.19
N VAL A 24 17.46 36.52 -27.61
CA VAL A 24 18.35 36.30 -26.43
C VAL A 24 17.72 36.81 -25.13
N SER A 25 16.39 37.01 -25.12
CA SER A 25 15.61 37.06 -23.88
C SER A 25 15.61 35.67 -23.23
N ASN A 26 16.78 35.21 -22.79
CA ASN A 26 16.87 34.15 -21.81
C ASN A 26 15.95 34.59 -20.67
N ALA A 27 14.88 33.83 -20.43
CA ALA A 27 14.14 33.95 -19.18
C ALA A 27 15.20 34.00 -18.08
N GLN A 28 15.30 35.12 -17.35
CA GLN A 28 16.32 35.27 -16.31
C GLN A 28 16.14 34.08 -15.37
N GLN A 29 17.08 33.15 -15.40
CA GLN A 29 17.12 32.11 -14.39
C GLN A 29 17.44 32.83 -13.09
N ILE A 30 16.43 32.97 -12.25
CA ILE A 30 16.58 33.51 -10.91
C ILE A 30 17.59 32.60 -10.20
N ASP A 31 18.71 33.14 -9.73
CA ASP A 31 19.75 32.35 -9.05
C ASP A 31 19.12 31.61 -7.87
N PRO A 32 19.20 30.27 -7.77
CA PRO A 32 18.66 29.51 -6.64
C PRO A 32 19.06 30.01 -5.26
N LYS A 33 20.20 30.69 -5.14
CA LYS A 33 20.62 31.34 -3.90
C LYS A 33 19.66 32.44 -3.44
N THR A 34 18.97 33.11 -4.36
CA THR A 34 18.02 34.20 -4.05
C THR A 34 16.74 33.69 -3.39
N TYR A 35 16.38 32.42 -3.59
CA TYR A 35 15.26 31.76 -2.90
C TYR A 35 15.71 30.63 -1.95
N GLY A 36 17.00 30.49 -1.67
CA GLY A 36 17.53 29.46 -0.75
C GLY A 36 17.06 29.60 0.70
N GLY A 37 16.56 30.78 1.10
CA GLY A 37 15.92 31.01 2.39
C GLY A 37 14.41 30.70 2.43
N MET A 38 13.79 30.43 1.28
CA MET A 38 12.37 30.10 1.22
C MET A 38 12.12 28.72 1.82
N LYS A 39 11.04 28.60 2.57
CA LYS A 39 10.59 27.34 3.16
C LYS A 39 9.26 26.95 2.57
N TRP A 40 9.14 25.68 2.19
CA TRP A 40 7.85 25.10 1.86
C TRP A 40 6.93 25.19 3.08
N ARG A 41 5.69 25.57 2.83
CA ARG A 41 4.63 25.62 3.83
C ARG A 41 3.42 24.88 3.29
N LEU A 42 2.90 23.96 4.09
CA LEU A 42 1.63 23.31 3.80
C LEU A 42 0.48 24.31 3.95
N ILE A 43 -0.35 24.40 2.91
CA ILE A 43 -1.55 25.27 2.87
C ILE A 43 -2.85 24.46 2.80
N GLY A 44 -2.76 23.13 2.82
CA GLY A 44 -3.89 22.22 2.71
C GLY A 44 -4.34 21.98 1.26
N PRO A 45 -5.57 21.48 1.07
CA PRO A 45 -6.57 21.17 2.10
C PRO A 45 -6.18 19.99 2.99
N PHE A 46 -6.63 20.04 4.25
CA PHE A 46 -6.46 18.98 5.24
C PHE A 46 -7.55 17.93 5.08
N ARG A 47 -7.49 17.17 3.99
CA ARG A 47 -8.43 16.09 3.68
C ARG A 47 -7.66 14.87 3.25
N GLY A 48 -7.94 13.72 3.88
CA GLY A 48 -7.27 12.48 3.54
C GLY A 48 -7.56 12.04 2.10
N GLY A 49 -6.55 11.45 1.49
CA GLY A 49 -6.67 10.69 0.24
C GLY A 49 -6.44 9.21 0.47
N ARG A 50 -6.29 8.46 -0.62
CA ARG A 50 -6.24 7.00 -0.59
C ARG A 50 -5.07 6.42 0.18
N VAL A 51 -5.40 5.58 1.17
CA VAL A 51 -4.49 4.85 2.05
C VAL A 51 -4.65 3.33 1.83
N LEU A 52 -3.53 2.64 1.60
CA LEU A 52 -3.49 1.18 1.43
C LEU A 52 -2.69 0.45 2.50
N ALA A 53 -1.93 1.19 3.30
CA ALA A 53 -1.04 0.61 4.30
C ALA A 53 -1.34 1.29 5.64
N VAL A 54 -1.66 0.50 6.67
CA VAL A 54 -1.85 0.99 8.04
C VAL A 54 -1.26 0.01 9.03
N THR A 55 -0.77 0.52 10.14
CA THR A 55 -0.39 -0.32 11.28
C THR A 55 -0.44 0.47 12.58
N GLY A 56 -0.80 -0.19 13.66
CA GLY A 56 -0.66 0.33 15.02
C GLY A 56 0.57 -0.25 15.71
N VAL A 57 0.90 0.28 16.88
CA VAL A 57 1.95 -0.28 17.74
C VAL A 57 1.32 -0.88 18.99
N PRO A 58 1.39 -2.21 19.21
CA PRO A 58 0.76 -2.85 20.36
C PRO A 58 1.23 -2.28 21.70
N SER A 59 2.52 -2.01 21.83
CA SER A 59 3.14 -1.45 23.05
C SER A 59 2.92 0.05 23.25
N GLN A 60 2.35 0.77 22.27
CA GLN A 60 2.14 2.22 22.32
C GLN A 60 0.70 2.57 21.90
N PRO A 61 -0.24 2.70 22.85
CA PRO A 61 -1.68 2.75 22.55
C PRO A 61 -2.19 3.87 21.64
N ASN A 62 -1.44 4.96 21.53
CA ASN A 62 -1.82 6.12 20.72
C ASN A 62 -0.96 6.27 19.46
N THR A 63 -0.02 5.35 19.22
CA THR A 63 0.88 5.38 18.07
C THR A 63 0.34 4.54 16.92
N TYR A 64 0.18 5.18 15.77
CA TYR A 64 -0.23 4.52 14.53
C TYR A 64 0.51 5.14 13.35
N TYR A 65 0.58 4.39 12.26
CA TYR A 65 1.16 4.81 11.00
C TYR A 65 0.21 4.51 9.85
N PHE A 66 0.27 5.33 8.81
CA PHE A 66 -0.34 5.01 7.53
C PHE A 66 0.59 5.34 6.36
N GLY A 67 0.40 4.65 5.25
CA GLY A 67 1.04 4.89 3.97
C GLY A 67 0.01 5.28 2.90
N ALA A 68 0.21 6.42 2.27
CA ALA A 68 -0.65 6.93 1.20
C ALA A 68 -0.15 6.48 -0.19
N THR A 69 -1.07 6.37 -1.14
CA THR A 69 -0.79 5.97 -2.55
C THR A 69 -0.13 7.06 -3.41
N GLY A 70 0.15 8.21 -2.80
CA GLY A 70 0.77 9.38 -3.41
C GLY A 70 1.06 10.48 -2.38
N GLY A 71 1.48 10.09 -1.18
CA GLY A 71 1.65 11.02 -0.05
C GLY A 71 2.62 10.55 1.03
N GLY A 72 3.35 9.45 0.81
CA GLY A 72 4.37 8.97 1.74
C GLY A 72 3.80 8.32 3.00
N VAL A 73 4.65 8.26 4.03
CA VAL A 73 4.36 7.65 5.34
C VAL A 73 4.05 8.74 6.34
N TRP A 74 3.05 8.48 7.19
CA TRP A 74 2.57 9.39 8.22
C TRP A 74 2.52 8.67 9.56
N LYS A 75 2.67 9.43 10.64
CA LYS A 75 2.60 8.93 12.02
C LYS A 75 1.73 9.82 12.89
N THR A 76 0.99 9.20 13.78
CA THR A 76 0.35 9.86 14.92
C THR A 76 0.92 9.27 16.21
N THR A 77 0.95 10.07 17.28
CA THR A 77 1.18 9.61 18.66
C THR A 77 0.07 10.02 19.62
N ASP A 78 -0.99 10.66 19.12
CA ASP A 78 -2.12 11.17 19.91
C ASP A 78 -3.46 10.51 19.53
N GLY A 79 -3.41 9.32 18.91
CA GLY A 79 -4.61 8.59 18.51
C GLY A 79 -5.31 9.13 17.27
N GLY A 80 -4.62 9.91 16.43
CA GLY A 80 -5.11 10.38 15.13
C GLY A 80 -5.73 11.77 15.16
N ILE A 81 -5.46 12.54 16.23
CA ILE A 81 -5.82 13.96 16.32
C ILE A 81 -4.92 14.75 15.38
N SER A 82 -3.63 14.42 15.34
CA SER A 82 -2.65 15.00 14.41
C SER A 82 -1.79 13.94 13.74
N TRP A 83 -1.25 14.26 12.56
CA TRP A 83 -0.42 13.37 11.76
C TRP A 83 0.81 14.09 11.24
N ASP A 84 1.99 13.52 11.49
CA ASP A 84 3.28 14.01 11.03
C ASP A 84 3.76 13.27 9.78
N PRO A 85 4.20 13.96 8.72
CA PRO A 85 4.80 13.32 7.56
C PRO A 85 6.23 12.84 7.89
N LEU A 86 6.54 11.60 7.54
CA LEU A 86 7.82 10.97 7.83
C LEU A 86 8.67 10.67 6.59
N PHE A 87 8.12 10.88 5.39
CA PHE A 87 8.68 10.34 4.15
C PHE A 87 8.95 11.39 3.06
N ASP A 88 8.74 12.69 3.35
CA ASP A 88 8.85 13.79 2.38
C ASP A 88 10.23 13.96 1.74
N LYS A 89 11.28 13.39 2.35
CA LYS A 89 12.65 13.45 1.84
C LYS A 89 13.00 12.32 0.88
N GLN A 90 12.10 11.34 0.70
CA GLN A 90 12.33 10.20 -0.17
C GLN A 90 11.88 10.49 -1.60
N PRO A 91 12.49 9.87 -2.62
CA PRO A 91 12.18 10.14 -4.02
C PRO A 91 10.86 9.51 -4.50
N VAL A 92 10.17 8.78 -3.63
CA VAL A 92 8.96 8.02 -3.92
C VAL A 92 7.88 8.35 -2.88
N SER A 93 6.62 8.39 -3.30
CA SER A 93 5.49 8.78 -2.45
C SER A 93 4.36 7.74 -2.39
N SER A 94 4.39 6.71 -3.23
CA SER A 94 3.40 5.63 -3.20
C SER A 94 3.83 4.55 -2.23
N ILE A 95 3.01 4.28 -1.22
CA ILE A 95 3.25 3.27 -0.20
C ILE A 95 2.21 2.16 -0.32
N GLY A 96 2.67 0.94 -0.56
CA GLY A 96 1.82 -0.26 -0.67
C GLY A 96 1.71 -1.07 0.61
N ALA A 97 2.74 -1.03 1.47
CA ALA A 97 2.78 -1.80 2.71
C ALA A 97 3.63 -1.12 3.78
N ILE A 98 3.26 -1.32 5.05
CA ILE A 98 3.99 -0.83 6.21
C ILE A 98 3.92 -1.84 7.35
N ALA A 99 5.06 -2.09 8.02
CA ALA A 99 5.13 -2.90 9.21
C ALA A 99 6.07 -2.29 10.23
N VAL A 100 5.62 -2.23 11.48
CA VAL A 100 6.46 -1.92 12.65
C VAL A 100 6.81 -3.24 13.32
N ALA A 101 8.05 -3.42 13.74
CA ALA A 101 8.45 -4.64 14.44
C ALA A 101 7.86 -4.68 15.85
N ASP A 102 7.16 -5.75 16.20
CA ASP A 102 6.59 -5.93 17.56
C ASP A 102 7.68 -6.02 18.65
N SER A 103 8.84 -6.58 18.29
CA SER A 103 10.01 -6.71 19.17
C SER A 103 10.80 -5.41 19.37
N ASP A 104 10.70 -4.45 18.44
CA ASP A 104 11.31 -3.12 18.56
C ASP A 104 10.54 -2.08 17.72
N PRO A 105 9.66 -1.28 18.35
CA PRO A 105 8.87 -0.27 17.65
C PRO A 105 9.67 0.86 16.97
N ASN A 106 10.99 0.94 17.14
CA ASN A 106 11.83 1.85 16.37
C ASN A 106 12.09 1.34 14.96
N VAL A 107 11.99 0.02 14.75
CA VAL A 107 12.24 -0.61 13.45
C VAL A 107 10.95 -0.64 12.64
N ILE A 108 10.99 0.01 11.48
CA ILE A 108 9.86 0.11 10.55
C ILE A 108 10.34 -0.29 9.17
N TYR A 109 9.58 -1.12 8.48
CA TYR A 109 9.77 -1.43 7.07
C TYR A 109 8.60 -0.92 6.25
N VAL A 110 8.92 -0.34 5.09
CA VAL A 110 7.95 0.26 4.17
C VAL A 110 8.19 -0.29 2.78
N GLY A 111 7.17 -0.92 2.20
CA GLY A 111 7.14 -1.36 0.81
C GLY A 111 6.51 -0.27 -0.05
N THR A 112 7.21 0.17 -1.09
CA THR A 112 6.74 1.24 -1.98
C THR A 112 6.01 0.69 -3.20
N GLY A 113 5.08 1.49 -3.73
CA GLY A 113 4.21 1.13 -4.84
C GLY A 113 3.09 0.17 -4.47
N GLU A 114 1.92 0.35 -5.07
CA GLU A 114 0.69 -0.32 -4.66
C GLU A 114 0.39 -1.62 -5.44
N ALA A 115 -0.01 -2.68 -4.74
CA ALA A 115 -0.47 -3.93 -5.38
C ALA A 115 -1.98 -3.94 -5.71
N CYS A 116 -2.73 -2.89 -5.34
CA CYS A 116 -4.12 -2.68 -5.76
C CYS A 116 -4.12 -1.90 -7.08
N ILE A 117 -3.96 -2.61 -8.20
CA ILE A 117 -3.54 -2.07 -9.49
C ILE A 117 -4.60 -1.17 -10.17
N ARG A 118 -4.78 0.07 -9.75
CA ARG A 118 -5.69 1.02 -10.39
C ARG A 118 -5.12 1.56 -11.70
N GLY A 119 -5.94 2.05 -12.63
CA GLY A 119 -5.45 2.54 -13.93
C GLY A 119 -4.43 3.70 -13.85
N ASN A 120 -4.41 4.43 -12.73
CA ASN A 120 -3.56 5.58 -12.43
C ASN A 120 -2.59 5.32 -11.26
N LEU A 121 -2.22 4.06 -11.04
CA LEU A 121 -1.31 3.66 -9.97
C LEU A 121 0.10 4.26 -10.18
N SER A 122 0.81 4.55 -9.10
CA SER A 122 2.22 4.98 -9.12
C SER A 122 3.13 3.87 -8.63
N PHE A 123 4.27 3.71 -9.30
CA PHE A 123 5.27 2.69 -8.96
C PHE A 123 6.13 3.11 -7.76
N GLY A 124 6.61 2.12 -7.04
CA GLY A 124 7.62 2.20 -6.00
C GLY A 124 9.04 2.00 -6.52
N ASP A 125 10.02 2.16 -5.63
CA ASP A 125 11.44 1.89 -5.85
C ASP A 125 12.05 0.97 -4.77
N GLY A 126 11.24 0.07 -4.24
CA GLY A 126 11.65 -1.01 -3.35
C GLY A 126 11.24 -0.84 -1.89
N VAL A 127 12.08 -1.33 -0.98
CA VAL A 127 11.79 -1.38 0.45
C VAL A 127 12.68 -0.40 1.21
N TYR A 128 12.09 0.33 2.14
CA TYR A 128 12.80 1.23 3.06
C TYR A 128 12.75 0.69 4.48
N LYS A 129 13.85 0.89 5.22
CA LYS A 129 13.96 0.61 6.65
C LYS A 129 14.23 1.90 7.41
N SER A 130 13.56 2.06 8.54
CA SER A 130 13.90 3.00 9.60
C SER A 130 14.31 2.21 10.84
N THR A 131 15.24 2.73 11.63
CA THR A 131 15.60 2.21 12.97
C THR A 131 15.43 3.25 14.07
N ASP A 132 14.73 4.35 13.79
CA ASP A 132 14.51 5.48 14.71
C ASP A 132 13.04 5.97 14.70
N ALA A 133 12.12 5.02 14.49
CA ALA A 133 10.68 5.24 14.44
C ALA A 133 10.22 6.21 13.33
N GLY A 134 10.95 6.21 12.21
CA GLY A 134 10.62 6.86 10.94
C GLY A 134 11.20 8.26 10.78
N LYS A 135 12.19 8.65 11.60
CA LYS A 135 12.89 9.94 11.46
C LYS A 135 13.88 9.91 10.31
N THR A 136 14.55 8.77 10.11
CA THR A 136 15.46 8.53 8.99
C THR A 136 15.13 7.21 8.29
N TRP A 137 15.39 7.17 6.99
CA TRP A 137 15.06 6.02 6.15
C TRP A 137 16.23 5.65 5.26
N THR A 138 16.42 4.36 5.07
CA THR A 138 17.40 3.80 4.13
C THR A 138 16.66 2.86 3.18
N ASN A 139 16.85 3.02 1.87
CA ASN A 139 16.39 2.03 0.89
C ASN A 139 17.26 0.78 1.02
N VAL A 140 16.64 -0.35 1.40
CA VAL A 140 17.29 -1.64 1.67
C VAL A 140 17.12 -2.63 0.52
N GLY A 141 16.80 -2.16 -0.69
CA GLY A 141 16.80 -2.99 -1.90
C GLY A 141 15.41 -3.30 -2.45
N LEU A 142 15.33 -4.35 -3.27
CA LEU A 142 14.13 -4.73 -4.04
C LEU A 142 13.64 -3.63 -5.00
N LYS A 143 14.57 -2.83 -5.54
CA LYS A 143 14.25 -1.57 -6.25
C LYS A 143 13.37 -1.72 -7.49
N ASP A 144 13.48 -2.84 -8.21
CA ASP A 144 12.69 -3.06 -9.43
C ASP A 144 11.40 -3.88 -9.19
N THR A 145 11.02 -4.12 -7.93
CA THR A 145 9.73 -4.77 -7.61
C THR A 145 8.54 -3.91 -7.97
N ARG A 146 8.68 -2.57 -7.89
CA ARG A 146 7.69 -1.52 -8.20
C ARG A 146 6.36 -1.56 -7.44
N HIS A 147 5.84 -2.70 -7.04
CA HIS A 147 4.55 -2.81 -6.35
C HIS A 147 4.67 -3.85 -5.24
N VAL A 148 4.69 -3.37 -4.00
CA VAL A 148 4.75 -4.22 -2.81
C VAL A 148 3.36 -4.31 -2.20
N GLY A 149 2.84 -5.53 -2.07
CA GLY A 149 1.51 -5.79 -1.53
C GLY A 149 1.49 -6.01 -0.02
N ALA A 150 2.55 -6.60 0.52
CA ALA A 150 2.69 -6.83 1.96
C ALA A 150 4.15 -6.81 2.40
N VAL A 151 4.37 -6.39 3.64
CA VAL A 151 5.62 -6.51 4.38
C VAL A 151 5.25 -7.03 5.76
N ILE A 152 5.87 -8.12 6.20
CA ILE A 152 5.69 -8.67 7.54
C ILE A 152 7.05 -8.84 8.22
N VAL A 153 7.11 -8.52 9.51
CA VAL A 153 8.32 -8.60 10.32
C VAL A 153 8.14 -9.72 11.33
N HIS A 154 9.16 -10.55 11.51
CA HIS A 154 9.10 -11.65 12.46
C HIS A 154 8.88 -11.11 13.89
N PRO A 155 7.93 -11.68 14.68
CA PRO A 155 7.48 -11.09 15.93
C PRO A 155 8.61 -10.91 16.96
N ALA A 156 9.54 -11.87 17.02
CA ALA A 156 10.65 -11.86 17.97
C ALA A 156 11.99 -11.33 17.40
N ASN A 157 12.08 -11.01 16.10
CA ASN A 157 13.35 -10.59 15.50
C ASN A 157 13.14 -9.59 14.35
N PRO A 158 13.52 -8.31 14.51
CA PRO A 158 13.27 -7.28 13.50
C PRO A 158 14.14 -7.39 12.24
N ASP A 159 15.13 -8.29 12.20
CA ASP A 159 15.98 -8.51 11.03
C ASP A 159 15.46 -9.57 10.07
N ILE A 160 14.46 -10.36 10.50
CA ILE A 160 13.76 -11.34 9.67
C ILE A 160 12.47 -10.71 9.13
N VAL A 161 12.41 -10.51 7.81
CA VAL A 161 11.30 -9.82 7.14
C VAL A 161 10.95 -10.56 5.86
N PHE A 162 9.65 -10.64 5.57
CA PHE A 162 9.14 -11.11 4.29
C PHE A 162 8.43 -9.99 3.55
N VAL A 163 8.57 -9.99 2.22
CA VAL A 163 7.99 -9.00 1.32
C VAL A 163 7.25 -9.74 0.21
N ALA A 164 5.95 -9.45 0.06
CA ALA A 164 5.17 -9.89 -1.09
C ALA A 164 5.22 -8.81 -2.17
N ALA A 165 5.90 -9.10 -3.28
CA ALA A 165 6.05 -8.19 -4.41
C ALA A 165 5.26 -8.69 -5.62
N LEU A 166 4.35 -7.85 -6.13
CA LEU A 166 3.58 -8.13 -7.33
C LEU A 166 4.49 -8.08 -8.58
N GLY A 167 5.50 -7.21 -8.55
CA GLY A 167 6.30 -6.90 -9.72
C GLY A 167 5.67 -5.79 -10.56
N HIS A 168 6.00 -5.76 -11.85
CA HIS A 168 5.50 -4.74 -12.76
C HIS A 168 4.02 -5.00 -13.10
N ALA A 169 3.16 -4.04 -12.77
CA ALA A 169 1.72 -4.12 -13.07
C ALA A 169 1.37 -3.94 -14.56
N TYR A 170 2.31 -3.42 -15.36
CA TYR A 170 2.13 -3.09 -16.78
C TYR A 170 3.02 -3.91 -17.72
N GLY A 171 3.58 -5.02 -17.25
CA GLY A 171 4.44 -5.89 -18.05
C GLY A 171 5.07 -7.02 -17.24
N PRO A 172 5.69 -8.00 -17.91
CA PRO A 172 6.44 -9.06 -17.21
C PRO A 172 7.72 -8.50 -16.58
N ASN A 173 8.12 -9.06 -15.44
CA ASN A 173 9.42 -8.82 -14.82
C ASN A 173 9.79 -9.97 -13.88
N THR A 174 11.09 -10.19 -13.65
CA THR A 174 11.57 -11.24 -12.75
C THR A 174 11.60 -10.85 -11.27
N ASP A 175 11.59 -9.55 -10.96
CA ASP A 175 11.59 -9.00 -9.60
C ASP A 175 10.18 -9.00 -9.00
N ARG A 176 9.65 -10.21 -8.79
CA ARG A 176 8.34 -10.48 -8.20
C ARG A 176 8.37 -11.77 -7.39
N GLY A 177 7.33 -11.97 -6.58
CA GLY A 177 7.17 -13.11 -5.69
C GLY A 177 7.42 -12.75 -4.23
N VAL A 178 7.76 -13.75 -3.41
CA VAL A 178 8.07 -13.54 -1.99
C VAL A 178 9.57 -13.43 -1.81
N PHE A 179 10.01 -12.36 -1.17
CA PHE A 179 11.39 -12.13 -0.76
C PHE A 179 11.53 -12.24 0.75
N ARG A 180 12.67 -12.74 1.22
CA ARG A 180 13.01 -12.86 2.64
C ARG A 180 14.38 -12.25 2.90
N THR A 181 14.51 -11.50 3.98
CA THR A 181 15.80 -11.12 4.58
C THR A 181 15.94 -11.79 5.94
N ARG A 182 17.18 -12.05 6.36
CA ARG A 182 17.52 -12.46 7.73
C ARG A 182 18.54 -11.53 8.42
N ASP A 183 18.95 -10.45 7.74
CA ASP A 183 19.97 -9.51 8.19
C ASP A 183 19.49 -8.05 8.15
N GLY A 184 18.17 -7.87 8.22
CA GLY A 184 17.54 -6.56 8.27
C GLY A 184 17.56 -5.79 6.94
N GLY A 185 17.60 -6.50 5.82
CA GLY A 185 17.52 -5.95 4.46
C GLY A 185 18.88 -5.67 3.83
N LYS A 186 19.98 -6.18 4.38
CA LYS A 186 21.29 -6.09 3.70
C LYS A 186 21.34 -7.06 2.53
N THR A 187 20.70 -8.22 2.66
CA THR A 187 20.55 -9.21 1.60
C THR A 187 19.10 -9.72 1.53
N TRP A 188 18.69 -10.16 0.33
CA TRP A 188 17.34 -10.67 0.07
C TRP A 188 17.39 -11.98 -0.72
N ASP A 189 16.77 -13.01 -0.17
CA ASP A 189 16.49 -14.27 -0.84
C ASP A 189 15.13 -14.17 -1.57
N LYS A 190 15.06 -14.60 -2.83
CA LYS A 190 13.78 -14.81 -3.52
C LYS A 190 13.29 -16.22 -3.20
N VAL A 191 12.38 -16.33 -2.24
CA VAL A 191 12.00 -17.62 -1.63
C VAL A 191 10.76 -18.26 -2.23
N LEU A 192 9.91 -17.49 -2.93
CA LEU A 192 8.81 -18.01 -3.74
C LEU A 192 8.75 -17.25 -5.06
N TYR A 193 9.03 -17.94 -6.16
CA TYR A 193 8.99 -17.42 -7.52
C TYR A 193 8.36 -18.46 -8.44
N LEU A 194 7.42 -18.04 -9.28
CA LEU A 194 6.65 -18.93 -10.15
C LEU A 194 6.97 -18.70 -11.63
N ASP A 195 7.00 -17.44 -12.06
CA ASP A 195 7.41 -16.95 -13.38
C ASP A 195 7.46 -15.42 -13.40
N ASP A 196 7.65 -14.83 -14.58
CA ASP A 196 7.75 -13.38 -14.80
C ASP A 196 6.40 -12.66 -14.89
N ARG A 197 5.27 -13.34 -14.62
CA ARG A 197 3.91 -12.78 -14.67
C ARG A 197 3.12 -12.95 -13.36
N THR A 198 3.46 -13.95 -12.56
CA THR A 198 2.79 -14.23 -11.30
C THR A 198 3.59 -13.68 -10.13
N GLY A 199 3.07 -12.64 -9.47
CA GLY A 199 3.71 -12.00 -8.31
C GLY A 199 3.03 -12.38 -6.99
N ALA A 200 3.61 -11.97 -5.87
CA ALA A 200 2.98 -12.11 -4.55
C ALA A 200 2.28 -10.81 -4.16
N ILE A 201 1.09 -10.90 -3.58
CA ILE A 201 0.32 -9.72 -3.12
C ILE A 201 0.06 -9.70 -1.63
N ASP A 202 0.19 -10.84 -0.97
CA ASP A 202 -0.05 -11.00 0.45
C ASP A 202 0.87 -12.10 0.99
N VAL A 203 1.32 -11.92 2.23
CA VAL A 203 2.08 -12.92 2.98
C VAL A 203 1.79 -12.72 4.45
N VAL A 204 1.49 -13.80 5.17
CA VAL A 204 1.16 -13.76 6.59
C VAL A 204 1.87 -14.88 7.34
N PHE A 205 2.25 -14.60 8.59
CA PHE A 205 2.65 -15.63 9.54
C PHE A 205 1.42 -16.33 10.10
N ASP A 206 1.61 -17.58 10.52
CA ASP A 206 0.83 -18.10 11.64
C ASP A 206 1.24 -17.33 12.91
N PRO A 207 0.30 -16.65 13.59
CA PRO A 207 0.58 -15.81 14.75
C PRO A 207 1.08 -16.60 15.98
N GLN A 208 0.84 -17.91 16.04
CA GLN A 208 1.33 -18.78 17.11
C GLN A 208 2.65 -19.48 16.74
N ASN A 209 2.96 -19.59 15.44
CA ASN A 209 4.18 -20.21 14.96
C ASN A 209 4.73 -19.53 13.69
N PRO A 210 5.67 -18.57 13.80
CA PRO A 210 6.18 -17.84 12.65
C PRO A 210 7.04 -18.68 11.67
N HIS A 211 7.29 -19.96 11.97
CA HIS A 211 7.87 -20.89 10.99
C HIS A 211 6.88 -21.30 9.89
N ILE A 212 5.57 -21.11 10.14
CA ILE A 212 4.50 -21.39 9.18
C ILE A 212 4.06 -20.07 8.53
N LEU A 213 3.99 -20.06 7.20
CA LEU A 213 3.59 -18.89 6.43
C LEU A 213 2.59 -19.27 5.35
N PHE A 214 1.76 -18.30 4.98
CA PHE A 214 0.87 -18.38 3.84
C PHE A 214 1.15 -17.21 2.90
N ALA A 215 1.19 -17.47 1.60
CA ALA A 215 1.42 -16.45 0.57
C ALA A 215 0.37 -16.55 -0.53
N ALA A 216 -0.20 -15.40 -0.90
CA ALA A 216 -1.12 -15.29 -2.03
C ALA A 216 -0.36 -14.83 -3.29
N MET A 217 -0.37 -15.70 -4.31
CA MET A 217 0.26 -15.46 -5.60
C MET A 217 -0.80 -15.12 -6.65
N TRP A 218 -0.56 -14.09 -7.45
CA TRP A 218 -1.52 -13.52 -8.39
C TRP A 218 -0.87 -13.13 -9.72
N GLU A 219 -1.44 -13.60 -10.83
CA GLU A 219 -1.13 -13.14 -12.17
C GLU A 219 -2.02 -11.92 -12.52
N GLY A 220 -1.69 -10.78 -11.90
CA GLY A 220 -2.39 -9.51 -12.10
C GLY A 220 -1.58 -8.53 -12.94
N TRP A 221 -2.17 -8.04 -14.05
CA TRP A 221 -1.55 -6.99 -14.88
C TRP A 221 -2.60 -6.15 -15.61
N ARG A 222 -2.19 -4.96 -16.08
CA ARG A 222 -3.04 -4.03 -16.82
C ARG A 222 -2.38 -3.50 -18.08
N THR A 223 -3.23 -3.20 -19.05
CA THR A 223 -2.96 -2.29 -20.18
C THR A 223 -3.97 -1.13 -20.08
N PRO A 224 -3.85 -0.07 -20.92
CA PRO A 224 -4.83 1.02 -20.90
C PRO A 224 -6.29 0.58 -21.15
N TRP A 225 -6.53 -0.58 -21.77
CA TRP A 225 -7.86 -1.08 -22.14
C TRP A 225 -8.21 -2.47 -21.58
N THR A 226 -7.32 -3.11 -20.80
CA THR A 226 -7.57 -4.46 -20.26
C THR A 226 -6.95 -4.63 -18.89
N LEU A 227 -7.62 -5.42 -18.05
CA LEU A 227 -7.11 -5.94 -16.80
C LEU A 227 -7.14 -7.47 -16.89
N ASN A 228 -6.02 -8.11 -16.57
CA ASN A 228 -5.97 -9.52 -16.27
C ASN A 228 -5.95 -9.73 -14.76
N SER A 229 -6.76 -10.67 -14.28
CA SER A 229 -6.81 -11.05 -12.88
C SER A 229 -6.99 -12.56 -12.79
N GLY A 230 -5.89 -13.31 -12.91
CA GLY A 230 -5.94 -14.76 -12.98
C GLY A 230 -5.00 -15.34 -14.02
N GLY A 231 -4.34 -16.42 -13.64
CA GLY A 231 -3.46 -17.25 -14.45
C GLY A 231 -3.40 -18.67 -13.90
N ALA A 232 -2.52 -19.49 -14.50
CA ALA A 232 -2.46 -20.92 -14.19
C ALA A 232 -1.78 -21.21 -12.84
N LYS A 233 -0.85 -20.35 -12.42
CA LYS A 233 -0.01 -20.55 -11.23
C LYS A 233 -0.45 -19.75 -10.01
N ASP A 234 -1.43 -18.87 -10.17
CA ASP A 234 -2.08 -18.13 -9.10
C ASP A 234 -2.57 -19.09 -8.03
N GLY A 235 -2.55 -18.64 -6.79
CA GLY A 235 -3.16 -19.35 -5.70
C GLY A 235 -2.52 -19.12 -4.35
N LEU A 236 -2.96 -19.92 -3.39
CA LEU A 236 -2.49 -19.87 -2.02
C LEU A 236 -1.37 -20.90 -1.85
N TYR A 237 -0.27 -20.48 -1.23
CA TYR A 237 0.90 -21.31 -0.97
C TYR A 237 1.18 -21.33 0.54
N ARG A 238 1.60 -22.47 1.07
CA ARG A 238 1.97 -22.65 2.47
C ARG A 238 3.43 -23.07 2.59
N SER A 239 4.15 -22.46 3.52
CA SER A 239 5.45 -22.92 4.01
C SER A 239 5.33 -23.39 5.45
N ASN A 240 6.16 -24.35 5.85
CA ASN A 240 6.28 -24.83 7.24
C ASN A 240 7.75 -24.77 7.74
N ASP A 241 8.62 -24.04 7.04
CA ASP A 241 10.07 -24.03 7.23
C ASP A 241 10.69 -22.64 6.98
N ASP A 242 10.08 -21.61 7.56
CA ASP A 242 10.51 -20.20 7.43
C ASP A 242 10.54 -19.70 5.99
N GLY A 243 9.59 -20.16 5.17
CA GLY A 243 9.49 -19.79 3.77
C GLY A 243 10.58 -20.40 2.90
N THR A 244 11.30 -21.43 3.36
CA THR A 244 12.37 -22.07 2.58
C THR A 244 11.81 -22.95 1.47
N THR A 245 10.72 -23.66 1.75
CA THR A 245 9.94 -24.41 0.78
C THR A 245 8.47 -24.02 0.84
N TRP A 246 7.78 -24.14 -0.30
CA TRP A 246 6.38 -23.75 -0.46
C TRP A 246 5.60 -24.85 -1.17
N LYS A 247 4.45 -25.19 -0.61
CA LYS A 247 3.47 -26.09 -1.22
C LYS A 247 2.25 -25.29 -1.66
N ARG A 248 1.83 -25.44 -2.91
CA ARG A 248 0.55 -24.90 -3.38
C ARG A 248 -0.60 -25.62 -2.69
N LEU A 249 -1.59 -24.85 -2.23
CA LEU A 249 -2.84 -25.36 -1.70
C LEU A 249 -3.86 -25.42 -2.85
N GLU A 250 -4.32 -26.62 -3.18
CA GLU A 250 -5.28 -26.89 -4.25
C GLU A 250 -6.09 -28.15 -3.92
N GLY A 251 -7.32 -28.23 -4.44
CA GLY A 251 -8.26 -29.27 -4.03
C GLY A 251 -8.84 -29.02 -2.64
N ASP A 252 -9.31 -30.08 -1.98
CA ASP A 252 -9.78 -30.07 -0.58
C ASP A 252 -10.77 -28.94 -0.24
N GLY A 253 -11.64 -28.62 -1.20
CA GLY A 253 -12.71 -27.63 -1.07
C GLY A 253 -12.41 -26.24 -1.64
N LEU A 254 -11.16 -25.93 -2.01
CA LEU A 254 -10.83 -24.73 -2.77
C LEU A 254 -11.44 -24.79 -4.19
N PRO A 255 -11.82 -23.65 -4.80
CA PRO A 255 -12.46 -23.64 -6.10
C PRO A 255 -11.45 -24.01 -7.21
N PRO A 256 -11.90 -24.66 -8.30
CA PRO A 256 -11.02 -24.97 -9.43
C PRO A 256 -10.77 -23.75 -10.33
N GLY A 257 -9.73 -23.86 -11.16
CA GLY A 257 -9.36 -22.83 -12.14
C GLY A 257 -8.54 -21.69 -11.55
N PRO A 258 -8.32 -20.60 -12.30
CA PRO A 258 -7.61 -19.43 -11.79
C PRO A 258 -8.30 -18.87 -10.55
N LEU A 259 -7.53 -18.69 -9.48
CA LEU A 259 -8.06 -18.18 -8.22
C LEU A 259 -8.20 -16.65 -8.21
N GLY A 260 -7.47 -15.95 -9.10
CA GLY A 260 -7.42 -14.49 -9.15
C GLY A 260 -6.75 -13.92 -7.89
N ARG A 261 -7.16 -12.72 -7.49
CA ARG A 261 -6.66 -12.09 -6.26
C ARG A 261 -7.17 -12.85 -5.03
N ILE A 262 -6.30 -13.07 -4.06
CA ILE A 262 -6.62 -13.71 -2.77
C ILE A 262 -6.13 -12.80 -1.65
N GLY A 263 -6.95 -12.65 -0.60
CA GLY A 263 -6.54 -12.15 0.70
C GLY A 263 -6.58 -13.31 1.68
N VAL A 264 -5.57 -13.44 2.54
CA VAL A 264 -5.48 -14.55 3.50
C VAL A 264 -5.20 -14.02 4.90
N SER A 265 -5.83 -14.64 5.91
CA SER A 265 -5.57 -14.30 7.31
C SER A 265 -5.68 -15.54 8.19
N VAL A 266 -4.71 -15.71 9.08
CA VAL A 266 -4.71 -16.73 10.13
C VAL A 266 -5.25 -16.10 11.41
N SER A 267 -6.15 -16.78 12.11
CA SER A 267 -6.68 -16.26 13.38
C SER A 267 -5.62 -16.28 14.47
N GLY A 268 -5.48 -15.14 15.17
CA GLY A 268 -4.66 -15.07 16.40
C GLY A 268 -5.22 -15.91 17.55
N ALA A 269 -6.54 -16.13 17.56
CA ALA A 269 -7.23 -16.86 18.61
C ALA A 269 -7.06 -18.38 18.49
N ASP A 270 -6.96 -18.89 17.26
CA ASP A 270 -6.74 -20.30 16.95
C ASP A 270 -6.01 -20.42 15.61
N ALA A 271 -4.75 -20.83 15.64
CA ALA A 271 -3.90 -20.97 14.46
C ALA A 271 -4.40 -22.03 13.45
N ASN A 272 -5.32 -22.91 13.83
CA ASN A 272 -5.96 -23.83 12.89
C ASN A 272 -7.02 -23.14 12.03
N VAL A 273 -7.53 -21.98 12.46
CA VAL A 273 -8.59 -21.24 11.77
C VAL A 273 -7.99 -20.23 10.80
N LEU A 274 -8.23 -20.44 9.51
CA LEU A 274 -7.80 -19.55 8.45
C LEU A 274 -8.99 -19.06 7.64
N TYR A 275 -8.92 -17.82 7.19
CA TYR A 275 -9.85 -17.24 6.23
C TYR A 275 -9.12 -16.88 4.94
N ALA A 276 -9.75 -17.20 3.81
CA ALA A 276 -9.28 -16.79 2.50
C ALA A 276 -10.44 -16.19 1.70
N LEU A 277 -10.31 -14.92 1.30
CA LEU A 277 -11.25 -14.28 0.38
C LEU A 277 -10.71 -14.47 -1.04
N ILE A 278 -11.45 -15.18 -1.90
CA ILE A 278 -10.96 -15.65 -3.19
C ILE A 278 -11.81 -15.06 -4.32
N GLU A 279 -11.15 -14.42 -5.30
CA GLU A 279 -11.79 -13.78 -6.45
C GLU A 279 -12.53 -14.76 -7.37
N ALA A 280 -11.97 -15.96 -7.58
CA ALA A 280 -12.35 -17.01 -8.52
C ALA A 280 -13.83 -17.03 -8.99
N ARG A 281 -14.12 -17.57 -10.18
CA ARG A 281 -15.51 -17.63 -10.69
C ARG A 281 -16.51 -18.22 -9.67
N LYS A 282 -16.12 -19.29 -8.97
CA LYS A 282 -16.87 -19.90 -7.86
C LYS A 282 -16.29 -19.53 -6.48
N GLY A 283 -15.77 -18.32 -6.37
CA GLY A 283 -15.07 -17.80 -5.19
C GLY A 283 -16.01 -17.17 -4.16
N GLY A 284 -15.43 -16.75 -3.05
CA GLY A 284 -16.12 -16.24 -1.87
C GLY A 284 -15.16 -16.19 -0.69
N LEU A 285 -15.71 -16.06 0.52
CA LEU A 285 -14.99 -16.27 1.75
C LEU A 285 -14.94 -17.76 2.07
N TYR A 286 -13.73 -18.30 2.12
CA TYR A 286 -13.43 -19.66 2.55
C TYR A 286 -12.89 -19.65 3.97
N ARG A 287 -13.19 -20.71 4.71
CA ARG A 287 -12.62 -20.99 6.03
C ARG A 287 -11.97 -22.38 6.04
N SER A 288 -10.83 -22.48 6.72
CA SER A 288 -10.24 -23.75 7.14
C SER A 288 -10.23 -23.80 8.66
N ASP A 289 -10.41 -24.99 9.24
CA ASP A 289 -10.36 -25.26 10.68
C ASP A 289 -9.25 -26.28 11.02
N ASP A 290 -8.35 -26.57 10.07
CA ASP A 290 -7.28 -27.58 10.18
C ASP A 290 -5.94 -27.09 9.62
N GLY A 291 -5.67 -25.79 9.77
CA GLY A 291 -4.39 -25.18 9.39
C GLY A 291 -4.22 -25.04 7.87
N GLY A 292 -5.32 -24.94 7.13
CA GLY A 292 -5.32 -24.77 5.68
C GLY A 292 -5.24 -26.08 4.88
N THR A 293 -5.51 -27.23 5.51
CA THR A 293 -5.50 -28.53 4.83
C THR A 293 -6.81 -28.74 4.06
N LYS A 294 -7.95 -28.43 4.66
CA LYS A 294 -9.27 -28.45 4.04
C LYS A 294 -9.96 -27.10 4.18
N TRP A 295 -10.73 -26.76 3.16
CA TRP A 295 -11.43 -25.49 3.04
C TRP A 295 -12.91 -25.69 2.79
N SER A 296 -13.72 -24.80 3.35
CA SER A 296 -15.16 -24.73 3.11
C SER A 296 -15.52 -23.33 2.64
N LEU A 297 -16.32 -23.22 1.58
CA LEU A 297 -16.94 -21.96 1.19
C LEU A 297 -18.00 -21.61 2.22
N ILE A 298 -17.83 -20.49 2.92
CA ILE A 298 -18.74 -20.06 3.99
C ILE A 298 -19.72 -19.00 3.49
N ASN A 299 -19.26 -18.12 2.60
CA ASN A 299 -20.07 -17.01 2.10
C ASN A 299 -19.64 -16.62 0.69
N ASP A 300 -20.58 -16.59 -0.26
CA ASP A 300 -20.37 -16.28 -1.67
C ASP A 300 -20.97 -14.93 -2.10
N ASP A 301 -21.37 -14.10 -1.13
CA ASP A 301 -22.01 -12.81 -1.37
C ASP A 301 -21.13 -11.92 -2.26
N HIS A 302 -21.72 -11.51 -3.39
CA HIS A 302 -21.03 -10.71 -4.40
C HIS A 302 -20.54 -9.36 -3.87
N ARG A 303 -21.12 -8.81 -2.80
CA ARG A 303 -20.67 -7.56 -2.16
C ARG A 303 -19.19 -7.61 -1.75
N PHE A 304 -18.66 -8.78 -1.42
CA PHE A 304 -17.28 -8.95 -0.98
C PHE A 304 -16.28 -9.21 -2.11
N ARG A 305 -16.76 -9.45 -3.34
CA ARG A 305 -15.94 -9.75 -4.52
C ARG A 305 -16.03 -8.72 -5.62
N GLN A 306 -16.73 -7.61 -5.39
CA GLN A 306 -16.76 -6.49 -6.33
C GLN A 306 -15.35 -5.93 -6.49
N ARG A 307 -14.98 -5.57 -7.74
CA ARG A 307 -13.65 -5.02 -8.07
C ARG A 307 -12.52 -5.78 -7.37
N ALA A 308 -12.51 -7.12 -7.48
CA ALA A 308 -11.62 -7.99 -6.71
C ALA A 308 -10.13 -7.57 -6.75
N TRP A 309 -9.62 -7.19 -7.93
CA TRP A 309 -8.28 -6.60 -8.13
C TRP A 309 -7.94 -5.40 -7.24
N TYR A 310 -8.94 -4.77 -6.61
CA TYR A 310 -8.85 -3.56 -5.80
C TYR A 310 -9.11 -3.82 -4.29
N PHE A 311 -9.95 -4.80 -3.94
CA PHE A 311 -10.51 -4.93 -2.59
C PHE A 311 -10.35 -6.26 -1.88
N THR A 312 -9.91 -7.34 -2.53
CA THR A 312 -9.87 -8.67 -1.91
C THR A 312 -8.92 -8.72 -0.69
N HIS A 313 -9.43 -8.33 0.48
CA HIS A 313 -8.73 -8.20 1.74
C HIS A 313 -9.60 -8.77 2.88
N VAL A 314 -9.01 -9.56 3.76
CA VAL A 314 -9.68 -10.21 4.88
C VAL A 314 -8.76 -10.22 6.09
N TRP A 315 -9.31 -10.02 7.29
CA TRP A 315 -8.57 -10.09 8.55
C TRP A 315 -9.37 -10.87 9.58
N ALA A 316 -8.79 -11.92 10.13
CA ALA A 316 -9.31 -12.60 11.31
C ALA A 316 -9.09 -11.72 12.55
N ASP A 317 -10.02 -11.76 13.51
CA ASP A 317 -9.80 -11.11 14.80
C ASP A 317 -8.71 -11.87 15.59
N PRO A 318 -7.80 -11.17 16.28
CA PRO A 318 -6.69 -11.80 16.98
C PRO A 318 -7.12 -12.50 18.27
N LYS A 319 -8.34 -12.30 18.78
CA LYS A 319 -8.83 -12.91 20.04
C LYS A 319 -10.15 -13.68 19.89
N ASP A 320 -10.78 -13.66 18.73
CA ASP A 320 -12.01 -14.40 18.45
C ASP A 320 -11.97 -15.06 17.07
N SER A 321 -11.83 -16.38 17.01
CA SER A 321 -11.71 -17.12 15.73
C SER A 321 -12.98 -17.11 14.89
N ASN A 322 -14.13 -16.70 15.45
CA ASN A 322 -15.37 -16.53 14.71
C ASN A 322 -15.58 -15.10 14.19
N LYS A 323 -14.73 -14.16 14.59
CA LYS A 323 -14.81 -12.78 14.12
C LYS A 323 -13.84 -12.56 12.96
N VAL A 324 -14.37 -12.02 11.86
CA VAL A 324 -13.61 -11.77 10.63
C VAL A 324 -14.10 -10.49 9.98
N TYR A 325 -13.16 -9.74 9.40
CA TYR A 325 -13.39 -8.47 8.75
C TYR A 325 -13.08 -8.58 7.26
N ILE A 326 -13.90 -7.91 6.44
CA ILE A 326 -13.66 -7.79 5.00
C ILE A 326 -13.69 -6.30 4.65
N ALA A 327 -12.70 -5.85 3.89
CA ALA A 327 -12.71 -4.54 3.28
C ALA A 327 -13.16 -4.64 1.82
N ASN A 328 -14.09 -3.78 1.42
CA ASN A 328 -14.52 -3.58 0.05
C ASN A 328 -15.04 -2.13 -0.09
N THR A 329 -16.03 -1.88 -0.94
CA THR A 329 -16.77 -0.59 -0.96
C THR A 329 -17.28 -0.17 0.42
N GLY A 330 -17.52 -1.12 1.32
CA GLY A 330 -17.69 -0.90 2.76
C GLY A 330 -16.72 -1.74 3.59
N LEU A 331 -16.56 -1.39 4.86
CA LEU A 331 -15.87 -2.21 5.85
C LEU A 331 -16.91 -3.08 6.55
N TYR A 332 -16.71 -4.40 6.52
CA TYR A 332 -17.67 -5.37 7.04
C TYR A 332 -17.06 -6.18 8.16
N ARG A 333 -17.89 -6.57 9.12
CA ARG A 333 -17.53 -7.48 10.22
C ARG A 333 -18.55 -8.59 10.32
N SER A 334 -18.06 -9.81 10.49
CA SER A 334 -18.83 -10.97 10.93
C SER A 334 -18.41 -11.34 12.35
N ILE A 335 -19.34 -11.88 13.14
CA ILE A 335 -19.09 -12.45 14.47
C ILE A 335 -19.50 -13.95 14.54
N ASP A 336 -19.82 -14.54 13.39
CA ASP A 336 -20.40 -15.88 13.26
C ASP A 336 -19.66 -16.72 12.21
N ALA A 337 -18.32 -16.61 12.21
CA ALA A 337 -17.41 -17.33 11.33
C ALA A 337 -17.49 -16.92 9.85
N GLY A 338 -17.92 -15.70 9.55
CA GLY A 338 -18.09 -15.22 8.18
C GLY A 338 -19.41 -15.59 7.53
N LYS A 339 -20.38 -16.13 8.27
CA LYS A 339 -21.70 -16.51 7.71
C LYS A 339 -22.54 -15.27 7.42
N THR A 340 -22.62 -14.35 8.36
CA THR A 340 -23.33 -13.07 8.19
C THR A 340 -22.42 -11.89 8.51
N PHE A 341 -22.69 -10.75 7.88
CA PHE A 341 -21.87 -9.55 8.00
C PHE A 341 -22.73 -8.32 8.25
N GLU A 342 -22.29 -7.49 9.19
CA GLU A 342 -22.73 -6.10 9.32
C GLU A 342 -21.73 -5.16 8.66
N ARG A 343 -22.21 -4.00 8.19
CA ARG A 343 -21.34 -2.93 7.69
C ARG A 343 -21.00 -1.99 8.85
N LEU A 344 -19.72 -1.74 9.08
CA LEU A 344 -19.24 -0.78 10.06
C LEU A 344 -19.40 0.65 9.53
N ASN A 345 -19.65 1.60 10.43
CA ASN A 345 -19.88 3.00 10.09
C ASN A 345 -18.57 3.82 10.00
N ALA A 346 -17.60 3.29 9.26
CA ALA A 346 -16.38 4.04 8.95
C ALA A 346 -16.72 5.24 8.02
N PRO A 347 -16.06 6.40 8.18
CA PRO A 347 -16.56 7.68 7.64
C PRO A 347 -16.39 7.87 6.12
N HIS A 348 -15.77 6.92 5.42
CA HIS A 348 -15.62 6.89 3.97
C HIS A 348 -15.92 5.49 3.42
N GLY A 349 -16.06 5.36 2.09
CA GLY A 349 -16.11 4.05 1.40
C GLY A 349 -14.75 3.62 0.85
N ASP A 350 -14.75 2.51 0.12
CA ASP A 350 -13.56 1.96 -0.56
C ASP A 350 -12.40 1.72 0.42
N HIS A 351 -12.54 0.67 1.24
CA HIS A 351 -11.59 0.29 2.29
C HIS A 351 -10.56 -0.69 1.76
N HIS A 352 -9.32 -0.56 2.26
CA HIS A 352 -8.18 -1.31 1.72
C HIS A 352 -7.27 -1.91 2.78
N ALA A 353 -7.23 -1.32 3.96
CA ALA A 353 -6.28 -1.70 4.99
C ALA A 353 -6.97 -1.73 6.35
N LEU A 354 -6.61 -2.70 7.17
CA LEU A 354 -7.06 -2.81 8.54
C LEU A 354 -5.92 -3.36 9.38
N TRP A 355 -5.73 -2.78 10.55
CA TRP A 355 -4.95 -3.37 11.63
C TRP A 355 -5.84 -3.45 12.86
N ILE A 356 -5.79 -4.59 13.54
CA ILE A 356 -6.54 -4.89 14.76
C ILE A 356 -5.47 -5.17 15.82
N ASP A 357 -5.51 -4.44 16.93
CA ASP A 357 -4.53 -4.62 18.00
C ASP A 357 -4.62 -6.06 18.57
N PRO A 358 -3.52 -6.85 18.53
CA PRO A 358 -3.52 -8.22 19.04
C PRO A 358 -3.75 -8.30 20.56
N GLY A 359 -3.39 -7.25 21.30
CA GLY A 359 -3.63 -7.13 22.74
C GLY A 359 -5.03 -6.61 23.09
N ASN A 360 -5.65 -5.82 22.21
CA ASN A 360 -6.94 -5.18 22.45
C ASN A 360 -7.74 -4.96 21.16
N PRO A 361 -8.57 -5.93 20.71
CA PRO A 361 -9.29 -5.84 19.43
C PRO A 361 -10.29 -4.68 19.30
N ASN A 362 -10.52 -3.89 20.36
CA ASN A 362 -11.26 -2.64 20.25
C ASN A 362 -10.45 -1.52 19.58
N ARG A 363 -9.12 -1.62 19.53
CA ARG A 363 -8.24 -0.69 18.84
C ARG A 363 -8.04 -1.14 17.40
N LEU A 364 -8.49 -0.31 16.47
CA LEU A 364 -8.34 -0.53 15.04
C LEU A 364 -7.79 0.72 14.36
N ILE A 365 -7.05 0.53 13.28
CA ILE A 365 -6.84 1.56 12.27
C ILE A 365 -7.29 1.02 10.92
N ASN A 366 -8.07 1.81 10.19
CA ASN A 366 -8.55 1.51 8.85
C ASN A 366 -7.97 2.51 7.85
N GLY A 367 -7.51 2.00 6.71
CA GLY A 367 -7.16 2.80 5.53
C GLY A 367 -8.22 2.65 4.44
N ASN A 368 -8.59 3.76 3.83
CA ASN A 368 -9.60 3.82 2.77
C ASN A 368 -9.27 4.95 1.76
N ASP A 369 -10.11 5.13 0.73
CA ASP A 369 -9.90 6.17 -0.31
C ASP A 369 -9.97 7.62 0.22
N GLY A 370 -10.45 7.83 1.46
CA GLY A 370 -10.58 9.14 2.11
C GLY A 370 -9.59 9.42 3.24
N GLY A 371 -8.69 8.48 3.56
CA GLY A 371 -7.65 8.64 4.58
C GLY A 371 -7.54 7.45 5.53
N ALA A 372 -6.79 7.65 6.61
CA ALA A 372 -6.70 6.73 7.74
C ALA A 372 -7.64 7.15 8.88
N THR A 373 -8.28 6.18 9.52
CA THR A 373 -9.18 6.43 10.67
C THR A 373 -8.95 5.42 11.77
N ILE A 374 -8.96 5.87 13.02
CA ILE A 374 -8.72 5.05 14.20
C ILE A 374 -10.02 4.84 14.96
N SER A 375 -10.25 3.62 15.44
CA SER A 375 -11.30 3.29 16.39
C SER A 375 -10.68 2.73 17.67
N ILE A 376 -11.27 3.06 18.82
CA ILE A 376 -10.87 2.53 20.13
C ILE A 376 -12.01 1.77 20.84
N ASP A 377 -13.13 1.56 20.14
CA ASP A 377 -14.35 0.95 20.67
C ASP A 377 -14.89 -0.18 19.79
N GLY A 378 -14.00 -0.82 19.02
CA GLY A 378 -14.35 -1.96 18.17
C GLY A 378 -15.06 -1.55 16.89
N GLY A 379 -14.75 -0.38 16.33
CA GLY A 379 -15.29 0.10 15.06
C GLY A 379 -16.69 0.71 15.16
N LYS A 380 -17.15 1.09 16.36
CA LYS A 380 -18.43 1.79 16.55
C LYS A 380 -18.28 3.27 16.21
N ASN A 381 -17.16 3.88 16.61
CA ASN A 381 -16.78 5.25 16.29
C ASN A 381 -15.37 5.31 15.70
N TRP A 382 -15.12 6.35 14.91
CA TRP A 382 -13.89 6.53 14.14
C TRP A 382 -13.38 7.97 14.24
N SER A 383 -12.05 8.14 14.25
CA SER A 383 -11.41 9.46 14.17
C SER A 383 -11.72 10.16 12.84
N THR A 384 -11.50 11.48 12.79
CA THR A 384 -11.64 12.26 11.55
C THR A 384 -10.54 11.91 10.54
N GLN A 385 -10.86 12.09 9.27
CA GLN A 385 -9.89 12.08 8.15
C GLN A 385 -9.67 13.49 7.56
N ASN A 386 -10.31 14.51 8.14
CA ASN A 386 -10.18 15.92 7.73
C ASN A 386 -9.00 16.63 8.42
N ASN A 387 -7.91 15.89 8.65
CA ASN A 387 -6.68 16.38 9.27
C ASN A 387 -5.41 15.82 8.58
N GLN A 388 -5.57 15.15 7.43
CA GLN A 388 -4.49 14.51 6.69
C GLN A 388 -4.36 15.22 5.34
N PRO A 389 -3.30 15.96 5.03
CA PRO A 389 -3.17 16.71 3.79
C PRO A 389 -2.70 15.82 2.61
N THR A 390 -3.46 14.76 2.30
CA THR A 390 -3.08 13.74 1.32
C THR A 390 -4.11 13.58 0.18
N ALA A 391 -5.08 14.49 0.10
CA ALA A 391 -6.09 14.49 -0.95
C ALA A 391 -5.49 14.58 -2.36
N GLN A 392 -6.19 13.98 -3.32
CA GLN A 392 -5.88 14.15 -4.73
C GLN A 392 -6.38 15.52 -5.22
N PHE A 393 -5.50 16.29 -5.87
CA PHE A 393 -5.84 17.54 -6.52
C PHE A 393 -5.90 17.37 -8.04
N TYR A 394 -6.90 17.98 -8.65
CA TYR A 394 -7.02 18.03 -10.11
C TYR A 394 -6.60 19.40 -10.66
N HIS A 395 -6.91 20.47 -9.95
CA HIS A 395 -6.56 21.85 -10.31
C HIS A 395 -6.10 22.62 -9.07
N VAL A 396 -5.20 23.58 -9.28
CA VAL A 396 -4.79 24.59 -8.30
C VAL A 396 -4.86 25.95 -8.99
N ALA A 397 -5.41 26.94 -8.31
CA ALA A 397 -5.42 28.32 -8.76
C ALA A 397 -4.87 29.21 -7.64
N ALA A 398 -4.41 30.41 -7.99
CA ALA A 398 -4.12 31.43 -7.00
C ALA A 398 -4.59 32.78 -7.55
N ASP A 399 -4.97 33.69 -6.66
CA ASP A 399 -5.21 35.08 -7.06
C ASP A 399 -3.89 35.88 -7.11
N ASN A 400 -3.98 37.15 -7.52
CA ASN A 400 -2.85 38.06 -7.64
C ASN A 400 -2.72 38.98 -6.40
N ASP A 401 -3.44 38.69 -5.32
CA ASP A 401 -3.41 39.54 -4.12
C ASP A 401 -2.08 39.39 -3.38
N PHE A 402 -1.64 40.47 -2.70
CA PHE A 402 -0.54 40.36 -1.75
C PHE A 402 -1.03 39.64 -0.50
N LEU A 403 -0.40 38.50 -0.17
CA LEU A 403 -1.01 37.37 0.57
C LEU A 403 -2.08 36.66 -0.26
N TYR A 404 -1.64 36.09 -1.38
CA TYR A 404 -2.47 35.38 -2.33
C TYR A 404 -3.31 34.29 -1.66
N ARG A 405 -4.51 34.08 -2.20
CA ARG A 405 -5.39 32.96 -1.84
C ARG A 405 -5.16 31.83 -2.83
N VAL A 406 -5.29 30.59 -2.36
CA VAL A 406 -5.12 29.35 -3.15
C VAL A 406 -6.43 28.58 -3.16
#